data_AF-A0A1A8K960-F1
#
_entry.id   AF-A0A1A8K960-F1
#
_cell.length_a   1.000
_cell.length_b   1.000
_cell.length_c   1.000
_cell.angle_alpha   90.00
_cell.angle_beta   90.00
_cell.angle_gamma   90.00
#
_symmetry.space_group_name_H-M   'P 1'
#
loop_
_entity.id
_entity.type
_entity.pdbx_description
1 polymer ?
#
loop_
_entity_poly.entity_id
_entity_poly.type
_entity_poly.pdbx_seq_one_letter_code
_entity_poly.pdbx_strand_id
1 'polypeptide(L)'
;KRGQQTMKKHIEDMQKADYNSTCDVLRTAYKTGKHGRPFTDMPVDVQLQVLNGVNMGRVLHSNNTCAHILDHIAAAMKEKILNEIVMNRRKL
;
A
#
# COMPACT_ATOMS: atom_id res chain seq x y z
N LYS A 1 1.38 -7.45 36.00
CA LYS A 1 1.82 -6.21 35.31
C LYS A 1 2.78 -6.49 34.13
N ARG A 2 3.82 -7.31 34.28
CA ARG A 2 4.79 -7.63 33.20
C ARG A 2 4.18 -8.36 31.99
N GLY A 3 3.34 -9.38 32.20
CA GLY A 3 2.68 -10.12 31.11
C GLY A 3 1.71 -9.29 30.27
N GLN A 4 1.02 -8.29 30.85
CA GLN A 4 0.16 -7.37 30.11
C GLN A 4 0.96 -6.41 29.21
N GLN A 5 2.16 -6.00 29.64
CA GLN A 5 3.06 -5.19 28.81
C GLN A 5 3.64 -5.99 27.64
N THR A 6 4.02 -7.25 27.88
CA THR A 6 4.50 -8.16 26.82
C THR A 6 3.41 -8.42 25.77
N MET A 7 2.16 -8.65 26.20
CA MET A 7 1.01 -8.83 25.30
C MET A 7 0.78 -7.62 24.40
N LYS A 8 0.80 -6.40 24.98
CA LYS A 8 0.62 -5.16 24.22
C LYS A 8 1.72 -4.97 23.18
N LYS A 9 2.97 -5.22 23.56
CA LYS A 9 4.10 -5.12 22.65
C LYS A 9 3.96 -6.08 21.46
N HIS A 10 3.55 -7.32 21.68
CA HIS A 10 3.32 -8.27 20.59
C HIS A 10 2.20 -7.83 19.63
N ILE A 11 1.13 -7.23 20.15
CA ILE A 11 0.05 -6.68 19.32
C ILE A 11 0.57 -5.52 18.46
N GLU A 12 1.36 -4.61 19.04
CA GLU A 12 1.98 -3.50 18.31
C GLU A 12 2.94 -4.00 17.21
N ASP A 13 3.77 -5.00 17.52
CA ASP A 13 4.69 -5.60 16.55
C ASP A 13 3.94 -6.27 15.39
N MET A 14 2.82 -6.97 15.67
CA MET A 14 1.94 -7.53 14.64
C MET A 14 1.33 -6.44 13.75
N GLN A 15 0.77 -5.39 14.35
CA GLN A 15 0.17 -4.28 13.59
C GLN A 15 1.20 -3.59 12.69
N LYS A 16 2.43 -3.43 13.19
CA LYS A 16 3.53 -2.86 12.42
C LYS A 16 3.92 -3.75 11.23
N ALA A 17 3.95 -5.07 11.42
CA ALA A 17 4.22 -6.00 10.33
C ALA A 17 3.12 -5.97 9.26
N ASP A 18 1.85 -5.96 9.68
CA ASP A 18 0.71 -5.86 8.76
C ASP A 18 0.70 -4.53 8.00
N TYR A 19 1.01 -3.41 8.68
CA TYR A 19 1.16 -2.10 8.05
C TYR A 19 2.26 -2.10 6.99
N ASN A 20 3.44 -2.63 7.32
CA ASN A 20 4.57 -2.68 6.39
C ASN A 20 4.25 -3.51 5.14
N SER A 21 3.68 -4.71 5.32
CA SER A 21 3.27 -5.56 4.20
C SER A 21 2.24 -4.88 3.30
N THR A 22 1.29 -4.15 3.91
CA THR A 22 0.32 -3.35 3.16
C THR A 22 1.01 -2.26 2.33
N CYS A 23 1.98 -1.54 2.90
CA CYS A 23 2.75 -0.54 2.16
C CYS A 23 3.50 -1.13 0.97
N ASP A 24 4.07 -2.32 1.10
CA ASP A 24 4.82 -2.98 0.03
C ASP A 24 3.91 -3.41 -1.13
N VAL A 25 2.70 -3.91 -0.80
CA VAL A 25 1.66 -4.17 -1.80
C VAL A 25 1.23 -2.89 -2.50
N LEU A 26 0.97 -1.80 -1.77
CA LEU A 26 0.59 -0.52 -2.35
C LEU A 26 1.68 0.03 -3.29
N ARG A 27 2.95 -0.06 -2.91
CA ARG A 27 4.09 0.36 -3.74
C ARG A 27 4.16 -0.44 -5.04
N THR A 28 3.90 -1.74 -4.97
CA THR A 28 3.92 -2.63 -6.14
C THR A 28 2.80 -2.27 -7.11
N ALA A 29 1.58 -2.09 -6.62
CA ALA A 29 0.44 -1.65 -7.44
C ALA A 29 0.69 -0.26 -8.04
N TYR A 30 1.22 0.67 -7.25
CA TYR A 30 1.61 1.99 -7.72
C TYR A 30 2.67 1.91 -8.82
N LYS A 31 3.67 1.03 -8.71
CA LYS A 31 4.68 0.80 -9.75
C LYS A 31 4.03 0.31 -11.04
N THR A 32 2.98 -0.51 -10.99
CA THR A 32 2.22 -0.92 -12.18
C THR A 32 1.51 0.27 -12.83
N GLY A 33 0.73 1.03 -12.06
CA GLY A 33 0.01 2.20 -12.58
C GLY A 33 0.92 3.32 -13.08
N LYS A 34 2.00 3.64 -12.34
CA LYS A 34 2.96 4.69 -12.71
C LYS A 34 3.65 4.45 -14.04
N HIS A 35 3.94 3.19 -14.36
CA HIS A 35 4.60 2.82 -15.62
C HIS A 35 3.59 2.47 -16.73
N GLY A 36 2.28 2.66 -16.50
CA GLY A 36 1.25 2.32 -17.48
C GLY A 36 1.20 0.83 -17.83
N ARG A 37 1.61 -0.05 -16.90
CA ARG A 37 1.61 -1.50 -17.14
C ARG A 37 0.24 -2.13 -16.88
N PRO A 38 -0.08 -3.26 -17.55
CA PRO A 38 -1.31 -3.98 -17.30
C PRO A 38 -1.46 -4.41 -15.84
N PHE A 39 -2.68 -4.37 -15.29
CA PHE A 39 -2.94 -4.81 -13.91
C PHE A 39 -2.72 -6.31 -13.70
N THR A 40 -2.68 -7.08 -14.80
CA THR A 40 -2.28 -8.49 -14.81
C THR A 40 -0.82 -8.72 -14.42
N ASP A 41 0.02 -7.69 -14.42
CA ASP A 41 1.42 -7.78 -14.02
C ASP A 41 1.58 -7.79 -12.50
N MET A 42 0.59 -7.27 -11.76
CA MET A 42 0.64 -7.17 -10.30
C MET A 42 0.90 -8.52 -9.61
N PRO A 43 0.20 -9.63 -9.93
CA PRO A 43 0.45 -10.92 -9.28
C PRO A 43 1.87 -11.46 -9.56
N VAL A 44 2.40 -11.21 -10.76
CA VAL A 44 3.76 -11.64 -11.16
C VAL A 44 4.81 -10.84 -10.39
N ASP A 45 4.63 -9.52 -10.31
CA ASP A 45 5.50 -8.63 -9.53
C ASP A 45 5.48 -8.99 -8.03
N VAL A 46 4.31 -9.34 -7.49
CA VAL A 46 4.17 -9.81 -6.09
C VAL A 46 4.93 -11.11 -5.86
N GLN A 47 4.81 -12.09 -6.75
CA GLN A 47 5.55 -13.35 -6.65
C GLN A 47 7.07 -13.12 -6.66
N LEU A 48 7.55 -12.23 -7.54
CA LEU A 48 8.96 -11.86 -7.59
C LEU A 48 9.43 -11.21 -6.28
N GLN A 49 8.61 -10.35 -5.67
CA GLN A 49 8.94 -9.72 -4.39
C GLN A 49 8.98 -10.73 -3.24
N VAL A 50 8.07 -11.69 -3.22
CA VAL A 50 8.10 -12.81 -2.27
C VAL A 50 9.39 -13.62 -2.42
N LEU A 51 9.82 -13.91 -3.66
CA LEU A 51 11.08 -14.61 -3.92
C LEU A 51 12.30 -13.82 -3.45
N ASN A 52 12.23 -12.48 -3.53
CA ASN A 52 13.27 -11.58 -3.01
C ASN A 52 13.23 -11.40 -1.49
N GLY A 53 12.33 -12.10 -0.77
CA GLY A 53 12.22 -12.06 0.69
C GLY A 53 11.34 -10.94 1.25
N VAL A 54 10.57 -10.24 0.40
CA VAL A 54 9.61 -9.23 0.85
C VAL A 54 8.32 -9.91 1.32
N ASN A 55 7.82 -9.51 2.49
CA ASN A 55 6.54 -10.00 3.00
C ASN A 55 5.38 -9.23 2.35
N MET A 56 4.73 -9.84 1.37
CA MET A 56 3.57 -9.26 0.66
C MET A 56 2.24 -9.42 1.40
N GLY A 57 2.26 -9.98 2.61
CA GLY A 57 1.08 -10.14 3.45
C GLY A 57 0.11 -11.19 2.94
N ARG A 58 -1.14 -11.10 3.40
CA ARG A 58 -2.22 -12.08 3.13
C ARG A 58 -3.32 -11.54 2.23
N VAL A 59 -3.12 -10.35 1.65
CA VAL A 59 -4.13 -9.67 0.83
C VAL A 59 -4.27 -10.38 -0.51
N LEU A 60 -5.47 -10.41 -1.08
CA LEU A 60 -5.69 -10.98 -2.40
C LEU A 60 -4.95 -10.15 -3.47
N HIS A 61 -3.93 -10.72 -4.10
CA HIS A 61 -3.15 -10.07 -5.15
C HIS A 61 -3.75 -10.36 -6.53
N SER A 62 -4.87 -9.70 -6.85
CA SER A 62 -5.53 -9.82 -8.16
C SER A 62 -5.38 -8.56 -9.00
N ASN A 63 -5.68 -8.65 -10.29
CA ASN A 63 -5.83 -7.50 -11.19
C ASN A 63 -6.89 -6.51 -10.68
N ASN A 64 -8.02 -7.01 -10.16
CA ASN A 64 -9.07 -6.16 -9.56
C ASN A 64 -8.56 -5.44 -8.32
N THR A 65 -7.83 -6.14 -7.45
CA THR A 65 -7.21 -5.50 -6.28
C THR A 65 -6.24 -4.40 -6.70
N CYS A 66 -5.43 -4.62 -7.74
CA CYS A 66 -4.53 -3.61 -8.27
C CYS A 66 -5.29 -2.35 -8.74
N ALA A 67 -6.40 -2.52 -9.44
CA ALA A 67 -7.25 -1.41 -9.88
C ALA A 67 -7.80 -0.61 -8.70
N HIS A 68 -8.39 -1.30 -7.71
CA HIS A 68 -8.93 -0.66 -6.51
C HIS A 68 -7.86 0.08 -5.69
N ILE A 69 -6.65 -0.48 -5.60
CA ILE A 69 -5.53 0.18 -4.94
C ILE A 69 -5.16 1.47 -5.69
N LEU A 70 -5.07 1.42 -7.02
CA LEU A 70 -4.71 2.59 -7.82
C LEU A 70 -5.79 3.67 -7.75
N ASP A 71 -7.07 3.30 -7.77
CA ASP A 71 -8.17 4.24 -7.58
C ASP A 71 -8.08 4.92 -6.21
N HIS A 72 -7.77 4.16 -5.15
CA HIS A 72 -7.59 4.70 -3.81
C HIS A 72 -6.40 5.68 -3.74
N ILE A 73 -5.27 5.34 -4.35
CA ILE A 73 -4.10 6.20 -4.41
C ILE A 73 -4.42 7.48 -5.21
N ALA A 74 -5.10 7.36 -6.34
CA ALA A 74 -5.48 8.49 -7.17
C ALA A 74 -6.44 9.44 -6.44
N ALA A 75 -7.42 8.89 -5.72
CA ALA A 75 -8.34 9.68 -4.90
C ALA A 75 -7.59 10.45 -3.80
N ALA A 76 -6.70 9.78 -3.06
CA ALA A 76 -5.90 10.42 -2.00
C ALA A 76 -4.95 11.50 -2.56
N MET A 77 -4.32 11.26 -3.71
CA MET A 77 -3.48 12.26 -4.39
C MET A 77 -4.29 13.47 -4.84
N LYS A 78 -5.48 13.23 -5.44
CA LYS A 78 -6.39 14.29 -5.87
C LYS A 78 -6.85 15.14 -4.69
N GLU A 79 -7.27 14.51 -3.60
CA GLU A 79 -7.69 15.20 -2.37
C GLU A 79 -6.56 16.08 -1.83
N LYS A 80 -5.33 15.55 -1.75
CA LYS A 80 -4.17 16.31 -1.30
C LYS A 80 -3.91 17.54 -2.17
N ILE A 81 -3.93 17.39 -3.50
CA ILE A 81 -3.72 18.51 -4.43
C ILE A 81 -4.83 19.55 -4.29
N LEU A 82 -6.10 19.13 -4.21
CA LEU A 82 -7.24 20.02 -4.04
C LEU A 82 -7.14 20.82 -2.74
N ASN A 83 -6.83 20.15 -1.62
CA ASN A 83 -6.63 20.79 -0.34
C ASN A 83 -5.49 21.82 -0.40
N GLU A 84 -4.38 21.50 -1.08
CA GLU A 84 -3.28 22.44 -1.27
C GLU A 84 -3.65 23.65 -2.13
N ILE A 85 -4.48 23.48 -3.17
CA ILE A 85 -4.95 24.58 -4.01
C ILE A 85 -5.91 25.48 -3.23
N VAL A 86 -6.91 24.90 -2.56
CA VAL A 86 -7.94 25.63 -1.81
C VAL A 86 -7.31 26.39 -0.64
N MET A 87 -6.45 25.74 0.15
CA MET A 87 -5.90 26.34 1.37
C MET A 87 -4.78 27.34 1.07
N ASN A 88 -3.92 27.07 0.08
CA ASN A 88 -2.76 27.91 -0.19
C ASN A 88 -2.98 28.93 -1.33
N ARG A 89 -4.17 28.96 -1.96
CA ARG A 89 -4.47 29.78 -3.16
C ARG A 89 -3.39 29.70 -4.26
N ARG A 90 -2.73 28.54 -4.37
CA ARG A 90 -1.73 28.30 -5.42
C ARG A 90 -2.45 28.11 -6.75
N LYS A 91 -2.04 28.85 -7.78
CA LYS A 91 -2.51 28.63 -9.15
C LYS A 91 -1.79 27.41 -9.72
N LEU A 92 -2.53 26.63 -10.53
CA LEU A 92 -2.00 25.57 -11.38
C LEU A 92 -1.02 26.14 -12.39
#